data_AF-A0A6N6PZ25-F1
#
_entry.id   AF-A0A6N6PZ25-F1
#
_cell.length_a   1.000
_cell.length_b   1.000
_cell.length_c   1.000
_cell.angle_alpha   90.00
_cell.angle_beta   90.00
_cell.angle_gamma   90.00
#
_symmetry.space_group_name_H-M   'P 1'
#
loop_
_entity.id
_entity.type
_entity.pdbx_description
1 polymer ?
#
loop_
_entity_poly.entity_id
_entity_poly.type
_entity_poly.pdbx_seq_one_letter_code
_entity_poly.pdbx_strand_id
1 'polypeptide(L)'
;MKKRLIQTVTMMCACVILALKGQSATIIANQQLTGTINWTRDNTYQLNGAVFVKSGAVLNIEAGTVIKGNNLGTFGTNIAALYVC
;
A
#
# COMPACT_ATOMS: atom_id res chain seq x y z
N MET A 1 32.68 -25.03 -17.75
CA MET A 1 32.53 -23.56 -17.88
C MET A 1 31.11 -23.12 -18.22
N LYS A 2 30.39 -23.75 -19.16
CA LYS A 2 29.01 -23.40 -19.56
C LYS A 2 27.99 -23.34 -18.39
N LYS A 3 28.05 -24.28 -17.43
CA LYS A 3 27.17 -24.29 -16.23
C LYS A 3 27.43 -23.14 -15.24
N ARG A 4 28.70 -22.69 -15.14
CA ARG A 4 29.08 -21.55 -14.29
C ARG A 4 28.56 -20.24 -14.88
N LEU A 5 28.66 -20.07 -16.20
CA LEU A 5 28.14 -18.88 -16.89
C LEU A 5 26.60 -18.78 -16.76
N ILE A 6 25.89 -19.90 -16.92
CA ILE A 6 24.42 -19.94 -16.75
C ILE A 6 24.02 -19.61 -15.31
N GLN A 7 24.68 -20.19 -14.29
CA GLN A 7 24.38 -19.87 -12.89
C GLN A 7 24.61 -18.39 -12.54
N THR A 8 25.69 -17.78 -13.05
CA THR A 8 25.96 -16.35 -12.78
C THR A 8 24.90 -15.45 -13.43
N VAL A 9 24.48 -15.76 -14.66
CA VAL A 9 23.42 -15.00 -15.37
C VAL A 9 22.07 -15.16 -14.67
N THR A 10 21.72 -16.38 -14.22
CA THR A 10 20.48 -16.63 -13.47
C THR A 10 20.46 -15.91 -12.13
N MET A 11 21.59 -15.87 -11.40
CA MET A 11 21.71 -15.14 -10.13
C MET A 11 21.61 -13.63 -10.32
N MET A 12 22.19 -13.09 -11.40
CA MET A 12 22.08 -11.67 -11.74
C MET A 12 20.63 -11.28 -12.10
N CYS A 13 19.93 -12.09 -12.91
CA CYS A 13 18.50 -11.89 -13.19
C CYS A 13 17.65 -11.95 -11.90
N ALA A 14 17.89 -12.91 -11.01
CA ALA A 14 17.17 -13.01 -9.75
C ALA A 14 17.41 -11.79 -8.83
N CYS A 15 18.64 -11.26 -8.80
CA CYS A 15 18.99 -10.07 -8.02
C CYS A 15 18.30 -8.80 -8.56
N VAL A 16 18.21 -8.65 -9.89
CA VAL A 16 17.50 -7.52 -10.53
C VAL A 16 15.99 -7.58 -10.27
N ILE A 17 15.39 -8.77 -10.28
CA ILE A 17 13.97 -8.96 -9.97
C ILE A 17 13.66 -8.63 -8.49
N LEU A 18 14.59 -8.89 -7.57
CA LEU A 18 14.46 -8.54 -6.15
C LEU A 18 14.60 -7.03 -5.90
N ALA A 19 15.50 -6.35 -6.63
CA ALA A 19 15.70 -4.90 -6.50
C ALA A 19 14.47 -4.07 -6.94
N LEU A 20 13.63 -4.60 -7.83
CA LEU A 20 12.41 -3.94 -8.30
C LEU A 20 11.24 -4.00 -7.28
N LYS A 21 11.30 -4.85 -6.26
CA LYS A 21 10.21 -5.02 -5.27
C LYS A 21 10.22 -4.00 -4.13
N GLY A 22 11.15 -3.05 -4.12
CA GLY A 22 11.54 -2.31 -2.92
C GLY A 22 11.10 -0.86 -2.79
N GLN A 23 10.30 -0.30 -3.70
CA GLN A 23 9.91 1.12 -3.60
C GLN A 23 8.50 1.25 -3.03
N SER A 24 8.41 1.51 -1.73
CA SER A 24 7.11 1.81 -1.10
C SER A 24 6.58 3.14 -1.63
N ALA A 25 5.47 3.08 -2.39
CA ALA A 25 4.80 4.29 -2.87
C ALA A 25 3.82 4.81 -1.80
N THR A 26 3.78 6.13 -1.62
CA THR A 26 2.74 6.78 -0.80
C THR A 26 1.51 7.01 -1.66
N ILE A 27 0.39 6.39 -1.29
CA ILE A 27 -0.91 6.56 -1.95
C ILE A 27 -1.83 7.37 -1.04
N ILE A 28 -2.33 8.50 -1.52
CA ILE A 28 -3.40 9.23 -0.83
C ILE A 28 -4.70 8.49 -1.07
N ALA A 29 -5.32 7.99 0.00
CA ALA A 29 -6.55 7.22 -0.09
C ALA A 29 -7.74 8.11 -0.50
N ASN A 30 -8.62 7.56 -1.34
CA ASN A 30 -9.90 8.19 -1.64
C ASN A 30 -10.75 8.31 -0.36
N GLN A 31 -11.44 9.44 -0.17
CA GLN A 31 -12.28 9.67 1.01
C GLN A 31 -13.49 8.71 1.09
N GLN A 32 -13.93 8.15 -0.03
CA GLN A 32 -15.04 7.21 -0.12
C GLN A 32 -14.54 5.96 -0.85
N LEU A 33 -14.53 4.82 -0.18
CA LEU A 33 -14.15 3.52 -0.74
C LEU A 33 -15.42 2.74 -1.06
N THR A 34 -15.57 2.35 -2.33
CA THR A 34 -16.71 1.61 -2.87
C THR A 34 -16.23 0.38 -3.63
N GLY A 35 -17.04 -0.69 -3.67
CA GLY A 35 -16.66 -1.94 -4.30
C GLY A 35 -15.59 -2.71 -3.51
N THR A 36 -14.76 -3.50 -4.20
CA THR A 36 -13.66 -4.24 -3.57
C THR A 36 -12.33 -3.52 -3.79
N ILE A 37 -11.65 -3.16 -2.70
CA ILE A 37 -10.35 -2.49 -2.69
C ILE A 37 -9.35 -3.40 -2.00
N ASN A 38 -8.14 -3.52 -2.57
CA ASN A 38 -7.05 -4.27 -1.98
C ASN A 38 -5.88 -3.34 -1.69
N TRP A 39 -5.58 -3.15 -0.41
CA TRP A 39 -4.38 -2.45 0.04
C TRP A 39 -3.26 -3.45 0.30
N THR A 40 -2.09 -3.17 -0.26
CA THR A 40 -0.93 -4.08 -0.23
C THR A 40 0.19 -3.53 0.65
N ARG A 41 1.02 -4.44 1.17
CA ARG A 41 2.17 -4.08 2.02
C ARG A 41 3.26 -3.30 1.30
N ASP A 42 3.26 -3.37 -0.03
CA ASP A 42 4.20 -2.66 -0.88
C ASP A 42 3.92 -1.15 -0.92
N ASN A 43 2.78 -0.69 -0.40
CA ASN A 43 2.40 0.72 -0.39
C ASN A 43 2.21 1.25 1.04
N THR A 44 2.41 2.55 1.20
CA THR A 44 1.94 3.30 2.37
C THR A 44 0.68 4.05 1.99
N TYR A 45 -0.44 3.80 2.67
CA TYR A 45 -1.70 4.50 2.42
C TYR A 45 -1.86 5.66 3.40
N GLN A 46 -2.01 6.88 2.88
CA GLN A 46 -2.20 8.08 3.67
C GLN A 46 -3.67 8.49 3.66
N LEU A 47 -4.27 8.57 4.86
CA LEU A 47 -5.61 9.08 5.08
C LEU A 47 -5.52 10.60 5.27
N ASN A 48 -5.88 11.36 4.24
CA ASN A 48 -6.00 12.82 4.35
C ASN A 48 -7.41 13.15 4.87
N GLY A 49 -7.55 13.28 6.18
CA GLY A 49 -8.85 13.35 6.83
C GLY A 49 -9.57 12.00 6.84
N ALA A 50 -10.89 12.03 6.97
CA ALA A 50 -11.73 10.84 7.13
C ALA A 50 -11.86 10.05 5.81
N VAL A 51 -11.63 8.74 5.89
CA VAL A 51 -11.84 7.78 4.79
C VAL A 51 -12.92 6.80 5.21
N PHE A 52 -13.93 6.61 4.36
CA PHE A 52 -15.09 5.78 4.64
C PHE A 52 -15.14 4.58 3.72
N VAL A 53 -15.10 3.37 4.28
CA VAL A 53 -15.52 2.14 3.62
C VAL A 53 -17.04 2.11 3.65
N LYS A 54 -17.67 2.27 2.49
CA LYS A 54 -19.12 2.36 2.36
C LYS A 54 -19.81 0.99 2.50
N SER A 55 -21.09 1.02 2.82
CA SER A 55 -21.97 -0.14 2.77
C SER A 55 -21.83 -0.90 1.44
N GLY A 56 -21.65 -2.22 1.54
CA GLY A 56 -21.40 -3.09 0.39
C GLY A 56 -19.98 -3.06 -0.16
N ALA A 57 -19.08 -2.22 0.37
CA ALA A 57 -17.67 -2.24 0.01
C ALA A 57 -16.89 -3.25 0.87
N VAL A 58 -15.79 -3.75 0.31
CA VAL A 58 -14.83 -4.62 0.99
C VAL A 58 -13.46 -3.98 0.85
N LEU A 59 -12.83 -3.65 1.98
CA LEU A 59 -11.43 -3.24 2.03
C LEU A 59 -10.60 -4.40 2.57
N ASN A 60 -9.85 -5.05 1.68
CA ASN A 60 -8.87 -6.06 2.06
C ASN A 60 -7.53 -5.38 2.36
N ILE A 61 -6.97 -5.66 3.53
CA ILE A 61 -5.69 -5.10 3.96
C ILE A 61 -4.70 -6.25 4.10
N GLU A 62 -3.69 -6.27 3.25
CA GLU A 62 -2.63 -7.27 3.32
C GLU A 62 -1.83 -7.11 4.62
N ALA A 63 -1.43 -8.23 5.24
CA ALA A 63 -0.58 -8.21 6.42
C ALA A 63 0.72 -7.44 6.14
N GLY A 64 1.06 -6.51 7.04
CA GLY A 64 2.21 -5.63 6.89
C GLY A 64 1.94 -4.31 6.15
N THR A 65 0.71 -4.06 5.71
CA THR A 65 0.31 -2.76 5.14
C THR A 65 0.45 -1.63 6.15
N VAL A 66 1.08 -0.53 5.74
CA VAL A 66 1.22 0.69 6.55
C VAL A 66 0.13 1.69 6.15
N ILE A 67 -0.65 2.14 7.14
CA ILE A 67 -1.69 3.16 6.97
C ILE A 67 -1.35 4.33 7.90
N LYS A 68 -1.27 5.54 7.36
CA LYS A 68 -0.90 6.75 8.11
C LYS A 68 -2.03 7.77 8.08
N GLY A 69 -2.39 8.32 9.24
CA GLY A 69 -3.32 9.43 9.33
C GLY A 69 -2.62 10.77 9.14
N ASN A 70 -3.18 11.63 8.28
CA ASN A 70 -2.80 13.02 8.12
C ASN A 70 -4.03 13.91 8.38
N ASN A 71 -4.07 14.52 9.57
CA ASN A 71 -5.13 15.46 9.94
C ASN A 71 -5.02 16.71 9.06
N LEU A 72 -6.14 17.16 8.49
CA LEU A 72 -6.17 18.36 7.65
C LEU A 72 -6.51 19.64 8.44
N GLY A 73 -6.71 19.52 9.75
CA GLY A 73 -7.01 20.64 10.64
C GLY A 73 -6.46 20.46 12.05
N THR A 74 -6.71 21.46 12.90
CA THR A 74 -6.35 21.46 14.32
C THR A 74 -7.33 20.57 15.09
N PHE A 75 -6.90 20.09 16.28
CA PHE A 75 -7.67 19.25 17.20
C PHE A 75 -9.20 19.42 17.09
N GLY A 76 -9.90 18.35 16.70
CA GLY A 76 -11.37 18.31 16.60
C GLY A 76 -11.98 18.66 15.24
N THR A 77 -11.20 19.19 14.29
CA THR A 77 -11.68 19.51 12.93
C THR A 77 -10.83 18.78 11.88
N ASN A 78 -11.44 17.88 11.10
CA ASN A 78 -10.80 17.00 10.10
C ASN A 78 -9.69 16.06 10.63
N ILE A 79 -10.10 15.12 11.48
CA ILE A 79 -9.26 14.03 11.99
C ILE A 79 -9.14 12.93 10.92
N ALA A 80 -7.94 12.41 10.73
CA ALA A 80 -7.69 11.25 9.91
C ALA A 80 -8.13 9.98 10.63
N ALA A 81 -9.11 9.29 10.06
CA ALA A 81 -9.63 8.04 10.58
C ALA A 81 -10.20 7.20 9.43
N LEU A 82 -10.13 5.89 9.60
CA LEU A 82 -10.76 4.92 8.71
C LEU A 82 -12.07 4.47 9.37
N TYR A 83 -13.18 4.78 8.71
CA TYR A 83 -14.52 4.40 9.16
C TYR A 83 -15.03 3.25 8.30
N VAL A 84 -15.63 2.26 8.95
CA VAL A 84 -16.38 1.18 8.30
C VAL A 84 -17.85 1.39 8.64
N CYS A 85 -18.65 1.72 7.63
CA CYS A 85 -20.04 2.17 7.80
C CYS A 85 -21.00 1.52 6.81
#